data_AF-A0AAU0TB32-F1
#
_entry.id   AF-A0AAU0TB32-F1
#
_cell.length_a   1.000
_cell.length_b   1.000
_cell.length_c   1.000
_cell.angle_alpha   90.00
_cell.angle_beta   90.00
_cell.angle_gamma   90.00
#
_symmetry.space_group_name_H-M   'P 1'
#
loop_
_entity.id
_entity.type
_entity.pdbx_description
1 polymer ?
#
loop_
_entity_poly.entity_id
_entity_poly.type
_entity_poly.pdbx_seq_one_letter_code
_entity_poly.pdbx_strand_id
1 'polypeptide(L)'
;MSPSNAMWISAWLSAGPFGPNSDRAPHLQAPENAFYYLVSLFANIRITVEANPEYSLPACIESFNPVPMDIRASDTRIRIESNLPGLLTGLGDLSTKASCALMMVRRFQTRFDGSPRVETQLYPETKPITYRRTINGLEIFIVTPWERYAETARSNDAVSAHIEWQVRAQLTLSDGDSSWVFPAPKPKDPTPFNSTHAAPNFKEVGQLYWADETTHKARGDK
;
A
#
# COMPACT_ATOMS: atom_id res chain seq x y z
N MET A 1 -11.59 -7.85 8.00
CA MET A 1 -12.14 -8.29 6.70
C MET A 1 -13.12 -7.20 6.25
N SER A 2 -12.90 -6.57 5.10
CA SER A 2 -13.77 -5.46 4.64
C SER A 2 -15.19 -5.98 4.31
N PRO A 3 -16.26 -5.21 4.57
CA PRO A 3 -17.64 -5.58 4.19
C PRO A 3 -17.78 -5.95 2.71
N SER A 4 -16.97 -5.34 1.84
CA SER A 4 -16.93 -5.66 0.41
C SER A 4 -16.49 -7.11 0.16
N ASN A 5 -15.47 -7.59 0.88
CA ASN A 5 -14.88 -8.90 0.63
C ASN A 5 -15.83 -10.04 1.02
N ALA A 6 -16.62 -9.85 2.09
CA ALA A 6 -17.62 -10.82 2.52
C ALA A 6 -18.71 -11.05 1.45
N MET A 7 -19.14 -9.98 0.77
CA MET A 7 -20.11 -10.05 -0.32
C MET A 7 -19.54 -10.77 -1.56
N TRP A 8 -18.26 -10.58 -1.88
CA TRP A 8 -17.61 -11.25 -3.00
C TRP A 8 -17.39 -12.74 -2.73
N ILE A 9 -17.06 -13.13 -1.49
CA ILE A 9 -16.85 -14.53 -1.12
C ILE A 9 -18.15 -15.33 -1.20
N SER A 10 -19.27 -14.78 -0.71
CA SER A 10 -20.56 -15.47 -0.80
C SER A 10 -21.01 -15.62 -2.26
N ALA A 11 -20.77 -14.62 -3.10
CA ALA A 11 -21.00 -14.70 -4.54
C ALA A 11 -20.12 -15.77 -5.20
N TRP A 12 -18.84 -15.84 -4.84
CA TRP A 12 -17.89 -16.83 -5.35
C TRP A 12 -18.28 -18.25 -4.95
N LEU A 13 -18.69 -18.50 -3.70
CA LEU A 13 -19.11 -19.83 -3.25
C LEU A 13 -20.40 -20.33 -3.95
N SER A 14 -21.30 -19.41 -4.34
CA SER A 14 -22.57 -19.77 -5.00
C SER A 14 -22.44 -19.94 -6.52
N ALA A 15 -21.61 -19.12 -7.16
CA ALA A 15 -21.50 -19.02 -8.62
C ALA A 15 -20.12 -19.41 -9.17
N GLY A 16 -19.20 -19.86 -8.32
CA GLY A 16 -17.89 -20.35 -8.71
C GLY A 16 -17.96 -21.68 -9.47
N PRO A 17 -16.79 -22.22 -9.89
CA PRO A 17 -16.72 -23.44 -10.70
C PRO A 17 -17.27 -24.70 -9.98
N PHE A 18 -17.51 -24.61 -8.67
CA PHE A 18 -18.04 -25.69 -7.83
C PHE A 18 -19.47 -25.43 -7.33
N GLY A 19 -20.11 -24.30 -7.73
CA GLY A 19 -21.40 -23.85 -7.20
C GLY A 19 -22.59 -24.21 -8.10
N PRO A 20 -23.82 -24.24 -7.54
CA PRO A 20 -25.04 -24.59 -8.29
C PRO A 20 -25.46 -23.54 -9.34
N ASN A 21 -24.89 -22.32 -9.29
CA ASN A 21 -25.20 -21.22 -10.21
C ASN A 21 -24.02 -20.85 -11.12
N SER A 22 -23.15 -21.80 -11.45
CA SER A 22 -21.92 -21.55 -12.21
C SER A 22 -22.18 -20.80 -13.53
N ASP A 23 -23.26 -21.11 -14.24
CA ASP A 23 -23.66 -20.43 -15.50
C ASP A 23 -23.85 -18.91 -15.38
N ARG A 24 -24.05 -18.39 -14.16
CA ARG A 24 -24.30 -16.96 -13.90
C ARG A 24 -23.04 -16.13 -13.66
N ALA A 25 -21.85 -16.76 -13.63
CA ALA A 25 -20.59 -16.05 -13.44
C ALA A 25 -19.51 -16.53 -14.44
N PRO A 26 -19.56 -16.06 -15.70
CA PRO A 26 -18.59 -16.45 -16.74
C PRO A 26 -17.12 -16.20 -16.35
N HIS A 27 -16.86 -15.16 -15.55
CA HIS A 27 -15.52 -14.82 -15.05
C HIS A 27 -14.94 -15.83 -14.03
N LEU A 28 -15.78 -16.71 -13.46
CA LEU A 28 -15.38 -17.77 -12.53
C LEU A 28 -15.34 -19.16 -13.19
N GLN A 29 -15.66 -19.26 -14.48
CA GLN A 29 -15.65 -20.54 -15.23
C GLN A 29 -14.24 -21.00 -15.58
N ALA A 30 -13.30 -20.06 -15.77
CA ALA A 30 -11.90 -20.37 -15.97
C ALA A 30 -11.24 -20.66 -14.61
N PRO A 31 -10.80 -21.91 -14.32
CA PRO A 31 -10.33 -22.29 -12.98
C PRO A 31 -9.15 -21.46 -12.48
N GLU A 32 -8.21 -21.11 -13.37
CA GLU A 32 -7.04 -20.28 -13.03
C GLU A 32 -7.44 -18.87 -12.62
N ASN A 33 -8.32 -18.22 -13.39
CA ASN A 33 -8.84 -16.90 -13.05
C ASN A 33 -9.65 -16.93 -11.76
N ALA A 34 -10.50 -17.95 -11.58
CA ALA A 34 -11.29 -18.12 -10.37
C ALA A 34 -10.40 -18.29 -9.12
N PHE A 35 -9.33 -19.06 -9.23
CA PHE A 35 -8.32 -19.24 -8.18
C PHE A 35 -7.58 -17.94 -7.89
N TYR A 36 -7.09 -17.26 -8.94
CA TYR A 36 -6.38 -15.98 -8.82
C TYR A 36 -7.21 -14.92 -8.09
N TYR A 37 -8.48 -14.75 -8.47
CA TYR A 37 -9.38 -13.82 -7.77
C TYR A 37 -9.64 -14.24 -6.32
N LEU A 38 -9.79 -15.53 -6.05
CA LEU A 38 -9.98 -16.04 -4.69
C LEU A 38 -8.77 -15.75 -3.81
N VAL A 39 -7.56 -16.09 -4.29
CA VAL A 39 -6.30 -15.79 -3.59
C VAL A 39 -6.19 -14.30 -3.34
N SER A 40 -6.51 -13.45 -4.32
CA SER A 40 -6.47 -12.01 -4.13
C SER A 40 -7.44 -11.49 -3.07
N LEU A 41 -8.61 -12.11 -2.89
CA LEU A 41 -9.55 -11.75 -1.82
C LEU A 41 -8.97 -12.06 -0.42
N PHE A 42 -8.18 -13.12 -0.32
CA PHE A 42 -7.52 -13.54 0.92
C PHE A 42 -6.12 -12.96 1.11
N ALA A 43 -5.53 -12.35 0.07
CA ALA A 43 -4.20 -11.75 0.09
C ALA A 43 -4.04 -10.74 1.24
N ASN A 44 -5.10 -9.99 1.54
CA ASN A 44 -5.19 -9.05 2.67
C ASN A 44 -3.92 -8.19 2.80
N ILE A 45 -3.54 -7.53 1.69
CA ILE A 45 -2.36 -6.66 1.62
C ILE A 45 -2.62 -5.45 2.51
N ARG A 46 -1.71 -5.21 3.46
CA ARG A 46 -1.78 -4.12 4.43
C ARG A 46 -0.51 -3.30 4.33
N ILE A 47 -0.67 -1.98 4.29
CA ILE A 47 0.44 -1.03 4.30
C ILE A 47 0.29 -0.14 5.54
N THR A 48 1.32 -0.11 6.38
CA THR A 48 1.36 0.70 7.61
C THR A 48 2.57 1.61 7.56
N VAL A 49 2.36 2.89 7.83
CA VAL A 49 3.41 3.90 7.95
C VAL A 49 3.49 4.32 9.41
N GLU A 50 4.67 4.25 10.01
CA GLU A 50 4.89 4.57 11.42
C GLU A 50 6.29 5.16 11.65
N ALA A 51 6.48 5.80 12.81
CA ALA A 51 7.80 6.20 13.26
C ALA A 51 8.67 4.95 13.47
N ASN A 52 9.92 5.00 13.04
CA ASN A 52 10.83 3.90 13.25
C ASN A 52 11.24 3.82 14.74
N PRO A 53 10.88 2.75 15.47
CA PRO A 53 11.24 2.63 16.89
C PRO A 53 12.76 2.51 17.11
N GLU A 54 13.51 2.08 16.10
CA GLU A 54 14.96 1.93 16.14
C GLU A 54 15.70 3.22 15.76
N TYR A 55 14.97 4.29 15.42
CA TYR A 55 15.58 5.54 14.98
C TYR A 55 16.47 6.12 16.07
N SER A 56 17.70 6.46 15.70
CA SER A 56 18.67 7.10 16.56
C SER A 56 19.20 8.34 15.86
N LEU A 57 19.29 9.45 16.59
CA LEU A 57 19.93 10.65 16.05
C LEU A 57 21.37 10.31 15.64
N PRO A 58 21.88 10.85 14.52
CA PRO A 58 23.23 10.58 14.04
C PRO A 58 24.33 10.77 15.10
N ALA A 59 24.14 11.74 16.00
CA ALA A 59 25.05 12.02 17.12
C ALA A 59 25.06 10.95 18.23
N CYS A 60 24.05 10.09 18.28
CA CYS A 60 23.85 9.05 19.29
C CYS A 60 24.04 7.63 18.73
N ILE A 61 24.58 7.48 17.52
CA ILE A 61 24.76 6.16 16.89
C ILE A 61 25.91 5.43 17.60
N GLU A 62 25.55 4.57 18.55
CA GLU A 62 26.48 3.64 19.18
C GLU A 62 26.96 2.61 18.16
N SER A 63 28.27 2.37 18.12
CA SER A 63 28.92 1.45 17.17
C SER A 63 28.63 -0.03 17.46
N PHE A 64 28.19 -0.37 18.68
CA PHE A 64 27.94 -1.75 19.13
C PHE A 64 26.46 -2.14 19.14
N ASN A 65 25.58 -1.31 18.58
CA ASN A 65 24.17 -1.64 18.51
C ASN A 65 23.95 -2.79 17.49
N PRO A 66 23.18 -3.84 17.83
CA PRO A 66 22.93 -4.97 16.93
C PRO A 66 22.08 -4.60 15.71
N VAL A 67 21.38 -3.47 15.74
CA VAL A 67 20.57 -2.98 14.62
C VAL A 67 21.45 -2.23 13.62
N PRO A 68 21.39 -2.60 12.32
CA PRO A 68 22.14 -1.93 11.27
C PRO A 68 21.99 -0.41 11.25
N MET A 69 23.08 0.30 10.93
CA MET A 69 23.11 1.76 10.91
C MET A 69 22.05 2.36 9.97
N ASP A 70 21.84 1.75 8.79
CA ASP A 70 20.86 2.21 7.79
C ASP A 70 19.41 2.20 8.32
N ILE A 71 19.08 1.20 9.14
CA ILE A 71 17.79 1.12 9.82
C ILE A 71 17.71 2.24 10.86
N ARG A 72 18.73 2.40 11.70
CA ARG A 72 18.75 3.41 12.77
C ARG A 72 18.80 4.85 12.26
N ALA A 73 19.32 5.08 11.06
CA ALA A 73 19.37 6.37 10.42
C ALA A 73 18.03 6.79 9.80
N SER A 74 17.07 5.87 9.67
CA SER A 74 15.76 6.12 9.07
C SER A 74 14.73 6.50 10.12
N ASP A 75 14.03 7.63 9.94
CA ASP A 75 13.01 8.10 10.88
C ASP A 75 11.66 7.40 10.72
N THR A 76 11.41 6.80 9.55
CA THR A 76 10.12 6.24 9.17
C THR A 76 10.29 4.77 8.79
N ARG A 77 9.39 3.93 9.33
CA ARG A 77 9.22 2.52 8.95
C ARG A 77 7.90 2.36 8.21
N ILE A 78 7.97 1.74 7.03
CA ILE A 78 6.78 1.35 6.26
C ILE A 78 6.72 -0.18 6.23
N ARG A 79 5.62 -0.76 6.69
CA ARG A 79 5.38 -2.21 6.70
C ARG A 79 4.39 -2.55 5.60
N ILE A 80 4.77 -3.47 4.72
CA ILE A 80 3.89 -4.08 3.71
C ILE A 80 3.73 -5.54 4.07
N GLU A 81 2.53 -5.94 4.47
CA GLU A 81 2.20 -7.29 4.88
C GLU A 81 1.13 -7.90 4.00
N SER A 82 1.16 -9.23 3.84
CA SER A 82 0.10 -9.97 3.19
C SER A 82 -0.02 -11.38 3.77
N ASN A 83 -1.13 -12.04 3.49
CA ASN A 83 -1.30 -13.46 3.78
C ASN A 83 -0.71 -14.35 2.65
N LEU A 84 -0.24 -13.76 1.55
CA LEU A 84 0.23 -14.48 0.37
C LEU A 84 1.36 -15.46 0.65
N PRO A 85 2.40 -15.16 1.46
CA PRO A 85 3.45 -16.14 1.77
C PRO A 85 2.91 -17.45 2.34
N GLY A 86 1.87 -17.40 3.17
CA GLY A 86 1.24 -18.59 3.74
C GLY A 86 0.18 -19.25 2.86
N LEU A 87 -0.44 -18.50 1.94
CA LEU A 87 -1.40 -19.04 0.96
C LEU A 87 -0.72 -19.69 -0.25
N LEU A 88 0.47 -19.19 -0.61
CA LEU A 88 1.19 -19.53 -1.83
C LEU A 88 2.50 -20.27 -1.57
N THR A 89 2.66 -20.85 -0.37
CA THR A 89 3.86 -21.62 -0.03
C THR A 89 4.07 -22.75 -1.05
N GLY A 90 5.23 -22.74 -1.72
CA GLY A 90 5.60 -23.76 -2.70
C GLY A 90 5.03 -23.56 -4.11
N LEU A 91 4.29 -22.48 -4.37
CA LEU A 91 3.72 -22.14 -5.69
C LEU A 91 4.57 -21.15 -6.51
N GLY A 92 5.73 -20.74 -6.00
CA GLY A 92 6.63 -19.83 -6.71
C GLY A 92 7.28 -18.79 -5.80
N ASP A 93 7.98 -17.85 -6.42
CA ASP A 93 8.69 -16.77 -5.75
C ASP A 93 7.81 -15.53 -5.65
N LEU A 94 7.56 -15.08 -4.42
CA LEU A 94 6.81 -13.86 -4.15
C LEU A 94 7.77 -12.68 -3.98
N SER A 95 7.58 -11.65 -4.80
CA SER A 95 8.30 -10.38 -4.71
C SER A 95 7.35 -9.24 -4.37
N THR A 96 7.87 -8.22 -3.68
CA THR A 96 7.11 -7.01 -3.33
C THR A 96 7.77 -5.82 -4.00
N LYS A 97 7.02 -5.16 -4.88
CA LYS A 97 7.34 -3.84 -5.39
C LYS A 97 6.62 -2.80 -4.54
N ALA A 98 7.36 -1.79 -4.10
CA ALA A 98 6.82 -0.69 -3.31
C ALA A 98 7.35 0.63 -3.83
N SER A 99 6.47 1.62 -3.87
CA SER A 99 6.78 2.97 -4.30
C SER A 99 6.26 3.95 -3.26
N CYS A 100 7.14 4.85 -2.83
CA CYS A 100 6.90 5.76 -1.71
C CYS A 100 7.07 7.20 -2.19
N ALA A 101 6.05 8.03 -2.03
CA ALA A 101 6.12 9.46 -2.31
C ALA A 101 5.63 10.24 -1.10
N LEU A 102 6.20 11.42 -0.89
CA LEU A 102 5.75 12.30 0.18
C LEU A 102 4.71 13.29 -0.39
N MET A 103 3.67 13.57 0.38
CA MET A 103 2.65 14.56 0.05
C MET A 103 2.56 15.60 1.16
N MET A 104 2.66 16.87 0.82
CA MET A 104 2.30 17.95 1.72
C MET A 104 0.82 18.25 1.59
N VAL A 105 0.13 18.34 2.73
CA VAL A 105 -1.28 18.70 2.83
C VAL A 105 -1.38 20.02 3.58
N ARG A 106 -2.03 21.01 2.97
CA ARG A 106 -2.27 22.33 3.56
C ARG A 106 -3.78 22.56 3.63
N ARG A 107 -4.28 22.99 4.77
CA ARG A 107 -5.68 23.34 4.99
C ARG A 107 -5.81 24.82 5.26
N PHE A 108 -6.71 25.47 4.53
CA PHE A 108 -7.00 26.89 4.64
C PHE A 108 -8.44 27.08 5.07
N GLN A 109 -8.68 28.10 5.89
CA GLN A 109 -10.03 28.55 6.19
C GLN A 109 -10.41 29.67 5.23
N THR A 110 -11.48 29.47 4.47
CA THR A 110 -11.93 30.45 3.51
C THR A 110 -12.76 31.52 4.23
N ARG A 111 -12.39 32.80 4.07
CA ARG A 111 -12.98 33.91 4.85
C ARG A 111 -14.45 34.21 4.53
N PHE A 112 -14.98 33.73 3.40
CA PHE A 112 -16.27 34.17 2.86
C PHE A 112 -17.39 33.11 2.88
N ASP A 113 -17.08 31.82 2.70
CA ASP A 113 -18.09 30.75 2.64
C ASP A 113 -17.95 29.72 3.77
N GLY A 114 -16.91 29.85 4.60
CA GLY A 114 -16.61 28.91 5.69
C GLY A 114 -16.16 27.51 5.22
N SER A 115 -16.02 27.29 3.91
CA SER A 115 -15.61 25.99 3.38
C SER A 115 -14.10 25.79 3.60
N PRO A 116 -13.63 24.62 4.08
CA PRO A 116 -12.21 24.35 4.19
C PRO A 116 -11.63 24.08 2.79
N ARG A 117 -10.65 24.88 2.36
CA ARG A 117 -9.87 24.61 1.15
C ARG A 117 -8.68 23.72 1.52
N VAL A 118 -8.52 22.61 0.80
CA VAL A 118 -7.38 21.70 0.97
C VAL A 118 -6.52 21.76 -0.27
N GLU A 119 -5.22 22.01 -0.08
CA GLU A 119 -4.22 21.93 -1.13
C GLU A 119 -3.28 20.76 -0.85
N THR A 120 -2.88 20.07 -1.91
CA THR A 120 -1.92 18.97 -1.84
C THR A 120 -0.76 19.24 -2.80
N GLN A 121 0.45 18.92 -2.36
CA GLN A 121 1.65 18.98 -3.17
C GLN A 121 2.37 17.64 -3.05
N LEU A 122 2.40 16.91 -4.18
CA LEU A 122 3.11 15.64 -4.28
C LEU A 122 4.59 15.91 -4.62
N TYR A 123 5.49 15.33 -3.85
CA TYR A 123 6.92 15.32 -4.15
C TYR A 123 7.31 14.09 -4.98
N PRO A 124 8.46 14.11 -5.66
CA PRO A 124 8.97 12.94 -6.36
C PRO A 124 9.07 11.70 -5.46
N GLU A 125 9.00 10.53 -6.10
CA GLU A 125 9.21 9.26 -5.43
C GLU A 125 10.54 9.25 -4.67
N THR A 126 10.48 8.86 -3.40
CA THR A 126 11.63 8.83 -2.52
C THR A 126 12.17 7.41 -2.46
N LYS A 127 13.49 7.27 -2.65
CA LYS A 127 14.17 5.99 -2.56
C LYS A 127 14.34 5.59 -1.10
N PRO A 128 13.98 4.35 -0.74
CA PRO A 128 14.29 3.81 0.57
C PRO A 128 15.80 3.76 0.81
N ILE A 129 16.19 3.86 2.08
CA ILE A 129 17.56 3.66 2.52
C ILE A 129 17.87 2.16 2.52
N THR A 130 16.98 1.37 3.12
CA THR A 130 17.16 -0.07 3.20
C THR A 130 15.83 -0.79 3.37
N TYR A 131 15.90 -2.12 3.29
CA TYR A 131 14.77 -3.03 3.36
C TYR A 131 15.08 -4.16 4.33
N ARG A 132 14.05 -4.63 5.05
CA ARG A 132 14.12 -5.83 5.88
C ARG A 132 12.97 -6.75 5.53
N ARG A 133 13.27 -7.97 5.09
CA ARG A 133 12.24 -8.99 4.85
C ARG A 133 11.70 -9.48 6.19
N THR A 134 10.41 -9.72 6.24
CA THR A 134 9.73 -10.35 7.38
C THR A 134 9.03 -11.61 6.90
N ILE A 135 8.54 -12.43 7.83
CA ILE A 135 7.80 -13.65 7.49
C ILE A 135 6.53 -13.38 6.68
N ASN A 136 5.92 -12.20 6.87
CA ASN A 136 4.64 -11.83 6.24
C ASN A 136 4.78 -10.74 5.18
N GLY A 137 6.00 -10.31 4.83
CA GLY A 137 6.21 -9.28 3.82
C GLY A 137 7.52 -8.49 3.94
N LEU A 138 7.43 -7.17 3.83
CA LEU A 138 8.58 -6.29 3.65
C LEU A 138 8.47 -5.06 4.56
N GLU A 139 9.54 -4.76 5.28
CA GLU A 139 9.75 -3.47 5.93
C GLU A 139 10.66 -2.61 5.07
N ILE A 140 10.30 -1.34 4.95
CA ILE A 140 11.01 -0.32 4.19
C ILE A 140 11.39 0.79 5.17
N PHE A 141 12.65 1.19 5.15
CA PHE A 141 13.18 2.23 6.00
C PHE A 141 13.55 3.44 5.15
N ILE A 142 12.99 4.60 5.50
CA ILE A 142 13.10 5.83 4.73
C ILE A 142 13.30 7.02 5.67
N VAL A 143 13.93 8.08 5.16
CA VAL A 143 14.10 9.35 5.86
C VAL A 143 13.14 10.37 5.28
N THR A 144 12.40 11.03 6.15
CA THR A 144 11.61 12.20 5.79
C THR A 144 12.53 13.43 5.78
N PRO A 145 12.75 14.10 4.63
CA PRO A 145 13.70 15.20 4.57
C PRO A 145 13.28 16.36 5.49
N TRP A 146 14.21 16.87 6.30
CA TRP A 146 13.91 17.89 7.32
C TRP A 146 13.32 19.17 6.72
N GLU A 147 13.69 19.49 5.48
CA GLU A 147 13.20 20.65 4.73
C GLU A 147 11.68 20.60 4.61
N ARG A 148 11.09 19.39 4.58
CA ARG A 148 9.64 19.17 4.49
C ARG A 148 8.95 19.52 5.78
N TYR A 149 9.53 19.16 6.93
CA TYR A 149 9.04 19.64 8.23
C TYR A 149 9.15 21.17 8.33
N ALA A 150 10.27 21.75 7.92
CA ALA A 150 10.44 23.21 7.92
C ALA A 150 9.44 23.93 6.98
N GLU A 151 9.10 23.32 5.84
CA GLU A 151 8.10 23.84 4.91
C GLU A 151 6.70 23.87 5.55
N THR A 152 6.33 22.85 6.33
CA THR A 152 5.06 22.86 7.09
C THR A 152 4.99 24.00 8.10
N ALA A 153 6.09 24.26 8.82
CA ALA A 153 6.16 25.33 9.81
C ALA A 153 6.11 26.75 9.19
N ARG A 154 6.52 26.91 7.92
CA ARG A 154 6.51 28.19 7.19
C ARG A 154 5.19 28.49 6.49
N SER A 155 4.22 27.59 6.54
CA SER A 155 2.93 27.73 5.85
C SER A 155 2.00 28.69 6.59
N ASN A 156 2.39 29.96 6.71
CA ASN A 156 1.75 30.97 7.55
C ASN A 156 0.28 31.24 7.21
N ASP A 157 -0.13 31.02 5.96
CA ASP A 157 -1.50 31.25 5.50
C ASP A 157 -2.43 30.05 5.73
N ALA A 158 -1.87 28.87 6.01
CA ALA A 158 -2.64 27.65 6.27
C ALA A 158 -2.99 27.54 7.75
N VAL A 159 -4.21 27.09 8.04
CA VAL A 159 -4.67 26.74 9.39
C VAL A 159 -3.94 25.50 9.89
N SER A 160 -3.63 24.57 8.99
CA SER A 160 -2.75 23.44 9.30
C SER A 160 -1.97 23.04 8.06
N ALA A 161 -0.72 22.62 8.27
CA ALA A 161 0.10 22.02 7.24
C ALA A 161 0.81 20.80 7.84
N HIS A 162 0.79 19.69 7.13
CA HIS A 162 1.48 18.47 7.53
C HIS A 162 1.92 17.68 6.31
N ILE A 163 2.77 16.68 6.52
CA ILE A 163 3.25 15.78 5.49
C ILE A 163 2.77 14.36 5.77
N GLU A 164 2.44 13.65 4.69
CA GLU A 164 1.97 12.27 4.73
C GLU A 164 2.75 11.45 3.71
N TRP A 165 3.11 10.22 4.08
CA TRP A 165 3.64 9.26 3.12
C TRP A 165 2.49 8.64 2.32
N GLN A 166 2.62 8.70 1.00
CA GLN A 166 1.82 7.96 0.03
C GLN A 166 2.62 6.72 -0.37
N VAL A 167 2.06 5.53 -0.17
CA VAL A 167 2.75 4.26 -0.37
C VAL A 167 1.87 3.34 -1.21
N ARG A 168 2.39 2.94 -2.36
CA ARG A 168 1.73 1.96 -3.22
C ARG A 168 2.54 0.68 -3.25
N ALA A 169 1.87 -0.46 -3.08
CA ALA A 169 2.49 -1.77 -3.13
C ALA A 169 1.85 -2.68 -4.17
N GLN A 170 2.69 -3.42 -4.87
CA GLN A 170 2.32 -4.44 -5.84
C GLN A 170 3.10 -5.71 -5.51
N LEU A 171 2.41 -6.83 -5.34
CA LEU A 171 3.05 -8.11 -5.03
C LEU A 171 2.99 -9.00 -6.27
N THR A 172 4.10 -9.61 -6.64
CA THR A 172 4.20 -10.44 -7.84
C THR A 172 4.64 -11.83 -7.45
N LEU A 173 3.80 -12.83 -7.74
CA LEU A 173 4.16 -14.23 -7.67
C LEU A 173 4.66 -14.66 -9.05
N SER A 174 5.85 -15.24 -9.13
CA SER A 174 6.40 -15.83 -10.34
C SER A 174 6.57 -17.33 -10.16
N ASP A 175 5.94 -18.12 -11.01
CA ASP A 175 6.01 -19.60 -11.03
C ASP A 175 6.74 -20.12 -12.29
N GLY A 176 7.75 -19.36 -12.75
CA GLY A 176 8.49 -19.62 -13.98
C GLY A 176 7.72 -19.25 -15.26
N ASP A 177 6.62 -19.96 -15.55
CA ASP A 177 5.85 -19.81 -16.79
C ASP A 177 4.76 -18.72 -16.70
N SER A 178 4.39 -18.32 -15.49
CA SER A 178 3.33 -17.36 -15.24
C SER A 178 3.67 -16.40 -14.11
N SER A 179 3.12 -15.19 -14.21
CA SER A 179 3.27 -14.14 -13.21
C SER A 179 1.89 -13.62 -12.80
N TRP A 180 1.59 -13.70 -11.51
CA TRP A 180 0.36 -13.12 -10.94
C TRP A 180 0.69 -11.86 -10.16
N VAL A 181 -0.12 -10.82 -10.34
CA VAL A 181 0.11 -9.50 -9.75
C VAL A 181 -1.02 -9.14 -8.81
N PHE A 182 -0.70 -8.83 -7.56
CA PHE A 182 -1.67 -8.52 -6.53
C PHE A 182 -1.57 -7.05 -6.10
N PRO A 183 -2.71 -6.40 -5.74
CA PRO A 183 -4.07 -6.95 -5.72
C PRO A 183 -4.64 -7.19 -7.13
N ALA A 184 -5.42 -8.26 -7.30
CA ALA A 184 -6.17 -8.47 -8.52
C ALA A 184 -7.26 -7.41 -8.70
N PRO A 185 -7.71 -7.17 -9.95
CA PRO A 185 -8.95 -6.46 -10.20
C PRO A 185 -10.11 -7.11 -9.44
N LYS A 186 -11.21 -6.38 -9.29
CA LYS A 186 -12.44 -6.96 -8.72
C LYS A 186 -12.86 -8.14 -9.61
N PRO A 187 -13.46 -9.23 -9.07
CA PRO A 187 -13.74 -10.43 -9.85
C PRO A 187 -14.49 -10.24 -11.18
N LYS A 188 -15.30 -9.18 -11.31
CA LYS A 188 -16.06 -8.84 -12.53
C LYS A 188 -15.31 -7.94 -13.52
N ASP A 189 -14.13 -7.47 -13.15
CA ASP A 189 -13.30 -6.61 -13.97
C ASP A 189 -12.28 -7.48 -14.74
N PRO A 190 -12.43 -7.65 -16.07
CA PRO A 190 -11.58 -8.54 -16.85
C PRO A 190 -10.22 -7.90 -17.20
N THR A 191 -9.90 -6.71 -16.71
CA THR A 191 -8.72 -5.95 -17.14
C THR A 191 -7.42 -6.69 -16.82
N PRO A 192 -6.68 -7.20 -17.83
CA PRO A 192 -5.44 -7.93 -17.59
C PRO A 192 -4.30 -6.99 -17.17
N PHE A 193 -3.33 -7.54 -16.45
CA PHE A 193 -2.10 -6.80 -16.15
C PHE A 193 -1.33 -6.51 -17.43
N ASN A 194 -0.78 -5.30 -17.54
CA ASN A 194 0.04 -4.88 -18.68
C ASN A 194 0.94 -3.71 -18.24
N SER A 195 1.78 -3.20 -19.15
CA SER A 195 2.76 -2.14 -18.86
C SER A 195 2.18 -0.85 -18.25
N THR A 196 0.91 -0.49 -18.51
CA THR A 196 0.25 0.68 -17.92
C THR A 196 0.02 0.54 -16.42
N HIS A 197 0.06 -0.70 -15.90
CA HIS A 197 -0.11 -1.02 -14.48
C HIS A 197 1.24 -1.16 -13.75
N ALA A 198 2.36 -1.01 -14.46
CA ALA A 198 3.69 -1.20 -13.89
C ALA A 198 4.15 -0.05 -12.98
N ALA A 199 3.52 1.12 -13.06
CA ALA A 199 3.84 2.28 -12.24
C ALA A 199 2.60 2.77 -11.45
N PRO A 200 2.78 3.21 -10.20
CA PRO A 200 1.69 3.72 -9.40
C PRO A 200 1.31 5.15 -9.81
N ASN A 201 0.05 5.50 -9.59
CA ASN A 201 -0.46 6.86 -9.60
C ASN A 201 -0.73 7.29 -8.16
N PHE A 202 0.13 8.16 -7.62
CA PHE A 202 -0.03 8.68 -6.26
C PHE A 202 -1.16 9.72 -6.10
N LYS A 203 -1.77 10.19 -7.20
CA LYS A 203 -2.89 11.14 -7.15
C LYS A 203 -4.23 10.45 -6.90
N GLU A 204 -4.30 9.15 -7.08
CA GLU A 204 -5.52 8.35 -7.00
C GLU A 204 -5.30 7.17 -6.04
N VAL A 205 -6.40 6.68 -5.48
CA VAL A 205 -6.44 5.46 -4.67
C VAL A 205 -7.31 4.43 -5.36
N GLY A 206 -7.09 3.15 -5.08
CA GLY A 206 -7.81 2.04 -5.72
C GLY A 206 -7.42 1.80 -7.17
N GLN A 207 -6.20 2.20 -7.55
CA GLN A 207 -5.64 1.87 -8.86
C GLN A 207 -5.53 0.35 -9.01
N LEU A 208 -5.90 -0.17 -10.18
CA LEU A 208 -5.75 -1.60 -10.48
C LEU A 208 -4.31 -2.05 -10.24
N TYR A 209 -4.17 -3.22 -9.61
CA TYR A 209 -2.87 -3.84 -9.31
C TYR A 209 -1.99 -3.09 -8.31
N TRP A 210 -2.53 -2.11 -7.58
CA TRP A 210 -1.83 -1.40 -6.52
C TRP A 210 -2.65 -1.39 -5.23
N ALA A 211 -2.04 -1.84 -4.14
CA ALA A 211 -2.55 -1.64 -2.81
C ALA A 211 -2.14 -0.25 -2.31
N ASP A 212 -3.06 0.46 -1.69
CA ASP A 212 -2.84 1.78 -1.09
C ASP A 212 -2.58 1.65 0.42
N GLU A 213 -1.86 2.62 0.99
CA GLU A 213 -1.89 2.80 2.43
C GLU A 213 -3.29 3.16 2.89
N THR A 214 -3.85 2.33 3.76
CA THR A 214 -4.98 2.75 4.56
C THR A 214 -4.42 3.63 5.65
N THR A 215 -4.18 4.91 5.33
CA THR A 215 -3.85 5.90 6.34
C THR A 215 -4.92 5.76 7.42
N HIS A 216 -4.54 5.46 8.65
CA HIS A 216 -5.42 5.67 9.79
C HIS A 216 -5.69 7.18 9.83
N LYS A 217 -6.67 7.64 9.04
CA LYS A 217 -7.38 8.86 9.31
C LYS A 217 -8.01 8.60 10.66
N ALA A 218 -7.37 9.07 11.73
CA ALA A 218 -8.05 9.30 12.97
C ALA A 218 -9.36 10.00 12.59
N ARG A 219 -10.46 9.31 12.84
CA ARG A 219 -11.80 9.83 12.68
C ARG A 219 -11.96 10.95 13.72
N GLY A 220 -11.49 12.15 13.37
CA GLY A 220 -11.91 13.42 13.96
C GLY A 220 -12.63 14.18 12.86
N ASP A 221 -13.85 14.68 13.01
CA ASP A 221 -14.74 14.79 14.16
C ASP A 221 -16.17 14.48 13.67
N LYS A 222 -17.08 14.40 14.64
CA LYS A 222 -18.53 14.11 14.53
C LYS A 222 -19.24 14.58 13.26
#